data_AF-F1TB54-F1
#
_entry.id   AF-F1TB54-F1
#
_cell.length_a   1.000
_cell.length_b   1.000
_cell.length_c   1.000
_cell.angle_alpha   90.00
_cell.angle_beta   90.00
_cell.angle_gamma   90.00
#
_symmetry.space_group_name_H-M   'P 1'
#
loop_
_entity.id
_entity.type
_entity.pdbx_description
1 polymer ?
#
loop_
_entity_poly.entity_id
_entity_poly.type
_entity_poly.pdbx_seq_one_letter_code
_entity_poly.pdbx_strand_id
1 'polypeptide(L)'
;MISAIQHLDTFILNFIQNNMHSTFMDKFMQVITFLGNNALFWIVITVLLLISKKYRTTGLMLIGALAICLIIGNLTLKPVIARARPCWVNTDIHLLVSSPKDYSFPSGHTMSSFAASVVLFLRNKKVGILALLLAATIAFSRLYLYVHYPSDVAVGLVLGIAAAYLSVKGLPIMEKIFNKIVRTRP
;
A
#
# COMPACT_ATOMS: atom_id res chain seq x y z
N MET A 1 -18.39 -0.12 20.37
CA MET A 1 -17.34 0.55 19.54
C MET A 1 -16.90 -0.33 18.38
N ILE A 2 -16.48 -1.58 18.60
CA ILE A 2 -16.10 -2.51 17.52
C ILE A 2 -17.26 -2.80 16.56
N SER A 3 -18.48 -3.01 17.08
CA SER A 3 -19.69 -3.20 16.27
C SER A 3 -20.00 -2.01 15.36
N ALA A 4 -19.88 -0.78 15.86
CA ALA A 4 -20.14 0.43 15.08
C ALA A 4 -19.16 0.56 13.90
N ILE A 5 -17.88 0.23 14.09
CA ILE A 5 -16.87 0.24 13.01
C ILE A 5 -17.22 -0.83 11.97
N GLN A 6 -17.62 -2.03 12.39
CA GLN A 6 -18.04 -3.10 11.46
C GLN A 6 -19.29 -2.72 10.67
N HIS A 7 -20.27 -2.07 11.30
CA HIS A 7 -21.44 -1.55 10.60
C HIS A 7 -21.08 -0.47 9.59
N LEU A 8 -20.20 0.46 9.94
CA LEU A 8 -19.73 1.49 9.01
C LEU A 8 -18.95 0.88 7.84
N ASP A 9 -18.06 -0.07 8.13
CA ASP A 9 -17.27 -0.77 7.12
C ASP A 9 -18.17 -1.48 6.10
N THR A 10 -19.16 -2.23 6.59
CA THR A 10 -20.11 -2.96 5.74
C THR A 10 -21.05 -2.02 4.99
N PHE A 11 -21.52 -0.94 5.62
CA PHE A 11 -22.34 0.09 4.98
C PHE A 11 -21.61 0.72 3.78
N ILE A 12 -20.37 1.14 3.96
CA ILE A 12 -19.57 1.75 2.88
C ILE A 12 -19.31 0.74 1.76
N LEU A 13 -18.96 -0.50 2.10
CA LEU A 13 -18.73 -1.52 1.08
C LEU A 13 -19.99 -1.80 0.26
N ASN A 14 -21.13 -1.99 0.92
CA ASN A 14 -22.41 -2.24 0.24
C ASN A 14 -22.83 -1.03 -0.61
N PHE A 15 -22.59 0.19 -0.13
CA PHE A 15 -22.82 1.39 -0.93
C PHE A 15 -21.99 1.37 -2.23
N ILE A 16 -20.70 1.04 -2.15
CA ILE A 16 -19.84 0.93 -3.33
C ILE A 16 -20.35 -0.17 -4.26
N GLN A 17 -20.65 -1.36 -3.73
CA GLN A 17 -21.15 -2.50 -4.51
C GLN A 17 -22.46 -2.21 -5.25
N ASN A 18 -23.37 -1.44 -4.63
CA ASN A 18 -24.68 -1.19 -5.20
C ASN A 18 -24.74 0.01 -6.15
N ASN A 19 -23.81 0.96 -6.05
CA ASN A 19 -23.94 2.25 -6.75
C ASN A 19 -22.80 2.56 -7.73
N MET A 20 -21.65 1.90 -7.63
CA MET A 20 -20.45 2.31 -8.38
C MET A 20 -20.03 1.32 -9.47
N HIS A 21 -20.69 0.17 -9.56
CA HIS A 21 -20.35 -0.85 -10.55
C HIS A 21 -20.77 -0.46 -11.96
N SER A 22 -19.84 -0.65 -12.89
CA SER A 22 -20.08 -0.56 -14.33
C SER A 22 -18.97 -1.32 -15.05
N THR A 23 -19.24 -1.79 -16.27
CA THR A 23 -18.25 -2.55 -17.06
C THR A 23 -16.90 -1.81 -17.22
N PHE A 24 -16.94 -0.49 -17.32
CA PHE A 24 -15.74 0.33 -17.40
C PHE A 24 -15.01 0.40 -16.06
N MET A 25 -15.72 0.74 -14.97
CA MET A 25 -15.11 0.84 -13.63
C MET A 25 -14.56 -0.51 -13.16
N ASP A 26 -15.24 -1.63 -13.44
CA ASP A 26 -14.78 -2.96 -13.06
C ASP A 26 -13.40 -3.27 -13.65
N LYS A 27 -13.25 -3.08 -14.96
CA LYS A 27 -11.98 -3.29 -15.66
C LYS A 27 -10.92 -2.31 -15.19
N PHE A 28 -11.28 -1.03 -15.03
CA PHE A 28 -10.34 -0.02 -14.58
C PHE A 28 -9.80 -0.34 -13.18
N MET A 29 -10.66 -0.74 -12.24
CA MET A 29 -10.25 -1.07 -10.86
C MET A 29 -9.43 -2.37 -10.80
N GLN A 30 -9.72 -3.36 -11.64
CA GLN A 30 -8.89 -4.56 -11.80
C GLN A 30 -7.46 -4.20 -12.28
N VAL A 31 -7.33 -3.31 -13.27
CA VAL A 31 -6.03 -2.88 -13.78
C VAL A 31 -5.28 -2.04 -12.74
N ILE A 32 -5.94 -1.07 -12.12
CA ILE A 32 -5.30 -0.21 -11.11
C ILE A 32 -4.83 -1.03 -9.91
N THR A 33 -5.61 -2.00 -9.43
CA THR A 33 -5.19 -2.79 -8.28
C THR A 33 -3.93 -3.61 -8.55
N PHE A 34 -3.66 -3.98 -9.81
CA PHE A 34 -2.46 -4.74 -10.18
C PHE A 34 -1.18 -3.96 -9.84
N LEU A 35 -1.21 -2.63 -9.93
CA LEU A 35 -0.07 -1.78 -9.57
C LEU A 35 0.28 -1.85 -8.08
N GLY A 36 -0.68 -2.22 -7.22
CA GLY A 36 -0.42 -2.44 -5.80
C GLY A 36 0.07 -3.86 -5.46
N ASN A 37 0.08 -4.79 -6.42
CA ASN A 37 0.30 -6.20 -6.14
C ASN A 37 1.74 -6.46 -5.68
N ASN A 38 1.90 -7.06 -4.48
CA ASN A 38 3.18 -7.31 -3.83
C ASN A 38 4.13 -6.09 -3.77
N ALA A 39 3.58 -4.87 -3.85
CA ALA A 39 4.33 -3.63 -4.02
C ALA A 39 5.29 -3.61 -5.25
N LEU A 40 5.09 -4.48 -6.25
CA LEU A 40 6.05 -4.69 -7.34
C LEU A 40 6.32 -3.41 -8.14
N PHE A 41 5.27 -2.65 -8.46
CA PHE A 41 5.40 -1.36 -9.14
C PHE A 41 6.34 -0.40 -8.39
N TRP A 42 6.15 -0.28 -7.07
CA TRP A 42 6.96 0.58 -6.21
C TRP A 42 8.38 0.04 -6.03
N ILE A 43 8.57 -1.27 -6.01
CA ILE A 43 9.90 -1.91 -5.99
C ILE A 43 10.66 -1.59 -7.28
N VAL A 44 10.03 -1.69 -8.45
CA VAL A 44 10.66 -1.33 -9.73
C VAL A 44 11.11 0.13 -9.73
N ILE A 45 10.26 1.06 -9.31
CA ILE A 45 10.62 2.48 -9.15
C ILE A 45 11.82 2.63 -8.20
N THR A 46 11.80 1.93 -7.07
CA THR A 46 12.87 1.97 -6.06
C THR A 46 14.21 1.54 -6.67
N VAL A 47 14.24 0.43 -7.41
CA VAL A 47 15.45 -0.08 -8.07
C VAL A 47 15.97 0.92 -9.10
N LEU A 48 15.10 1.47 -9.95
CA LEU A 48 15.49 2.46 -10.95
C LEU A 48 16.13 3.70 -10.30
N LEU A 49 15.59 4.17 -9.17
CA LEU A 49 16.12 5.31 -8.44
C LEU A 49 17.45 4.98 -7.74
N LEU A 50 17.65 3.75 -7.24
CA LEU A 50 18.90 3.32 -6.61
C LEU A 50 20.07 3.25 -7.60
N ILE A 51 19.80 2.85 -8.85
CA ILE A 51 20.82 2.78 -9.92
C ILE A 51 21.31 4.19 -10.27
N SER A 52 20.39 5.17 -10.34
CA SER A 52 20.74 6.56 -10.63
C SER A 52 21.48 7.24 -9.48
N LYS A 53 22.75 7.63 -9.69
CA LYS A 53 23.54 8.38 -8.68
C LYS A 53 22.80 9.64 -8.18
N LYS A 54 22.06 10.31 -9.07
CA LYS A 54 21.28 11.52 -8.75
C LYS A 54 20.11 11.25 -7.81
N TYR A 55 19.42 10.13 -7.98
CA TYR A 55 18.20 9.81 -7.25
C TYR A 55 18.35 8.72 -6.18
N ARG A 56 19.56 8.23 -5.98
CA ARG A 56 19.87 7.13 -5.06
C ARG A 56 19.37 7.35 -3.64
N THR A 57 19.46 8.58 -3.13
CA THR A 57 18.97 8.89 -1.77
C THR A 57 17.46 8.71 -1.67
N THR A 58 16.69 9.06 -2.71
CA THR A 58 15.26 8.77 -2.79
C THR A 58 15.00 7.26 -2.87
N GLY A 59 15.80 6.52 -3.64
CA GLY A 59 15.74 5.06 -3.68
C GLY A 59 15.99 4.41 -2.31
N LEU A 60 16.93 4.93 -1.52
CA LEU A 60 17.19 4.46 -0.15
C LEU A 60 16.01 4.75 0.80
N MET A 61 15.35 5.90 0.66
CA MET A 61 14.13 6.19 1.41
C MET A 61 12.98 5.26 1.02
N LEU A 62 12.82 4.95 -0.27
CA LEU A 62 11.76 4.05 -0.72
C LEU A 62 11.98 2.63 -0.23
N ILE A 63 13.21 2.10 -0.33
CA ILE A 63 13.48 0.74 0.13
C ILE A 63 13.27 0.62 1.65
N GLY A 64 13.68 1.64 2.42
CA GLY A 64 13.44 1.67 3.86
C GLY A 64 11.95 1.72 4.20
N ALA A 65 11.17 2.58 3.52
CA ALA A 65 9.73 2.69 3.75
C ALA A 65 8.99 1.39 3.40
N LEU A 66 9.31 0.76 2.26
CA LEU A 66 8.74 -0.52 1.85
C LEU A 66 9.12 -1.66 2.81
N ALA A 67 10.37 -1.68 3.31
CA ALA A 67 10.81 -2.66 4.31
C ALA A 67 10.04 -2.51 5.63
N ILE A 68 9.84 -1.26 6.10
CA ILE A 68 9.00 -0.99 7.28
C ILE A 68 7.57 -1.49 7.05
N CYS A 69 6.99 -1.24 5.87
CA CYS A 69 5.65 -1.73 5.52
C CYS A 69 5.57 -3.27 5.53
N LEU A 70 6.59 -3.97 5.03
CA LEU A 70 6.65 -5.43 5.05
C LEU A 70 6.68 -5.95 6.49
N ILE A 71 7.57 -5.41 7.33
CA ILE A 71 7.78 -5.87 8.71
C ILE A 71 6.55 -5.57 9.57
N ILE A 72 6.09 -4.32 9.59
CA ILE A 72 4.98 -3.88 10.44
C ILE A 72 3.63 -4.38 9.89
N GLY A 73 3.40 -4.28 8.59
CA GLY A 73 2.13 -4.65 8.00
C GLY A 73 1.96 -6.16 7.88
N ASN A 74 2.80 -6.79 7.06
CA ASN A 74 2.59 -8.17 6.65
C ASN A 74 3.13 -9.21 7.63
N LEU A 75 4.30 -8.96 8.24
CA LEU A 75 4.95 -9.95 9.11
C LEU A 75 4.51 -9.88 10.57
N THR A 76 3.88 -8.78 11.00
CA THR A 76 3.46 -8.60 12.41
C THR A 76 1.97 -8.33 12.54
N LEU A 77 1.46 -7.20 12.06
CA LEU A 77 0.04 -6.86 12.28
C LEU A 77 -0.93 -7.84 11.63
N LYS A 78 -0.68 -8.27 10.39
CA LYS A 78 -1.53 -9.27 9.70
C LYS A 78 -1.73 -10.57 10.49
N PRO A 79 -0.67 -11.30 10.89
CA PRO A 79 -0.85 -12.54 11.64
C PRO A 79 -1.36 -12.31 13.06
N VAL A 80 -1.02 -11.19 13.71
CA VAL A 80 -1.48 -10.89 15.08
C VAL A 80 -2.97 -10.57 15.13
N ILE A 81 -3.47 -9.77 14.18
CA ILE A 81 -4.88 -9.33 14.18
C ILE A 81 -5.77 -10.35 13.48
N ALA A 82 -5.24 -11.08 12.49
CA ALA A 82 -5.91 -12.21 11.84
C ALA A 82 -7.34 -11.92 11.35
N ARG A 83 -7.62 -10.67 10.92
CA ARG A 83 -8.96 -10.26 10.51
C ARG A 83 -9.36 -10.95 9.21
N ALA A 84 -10.52 -11.59 9.20
CA ALA A 84 -11.12 -12.16 7.99
C ALA A 84 -11.42 -11.06 6.95
N ARG A 85 -11.43 -11.41 5.66
CA ARG A 85 -11.77 -10.48 4.56
C ARG A 85 -13.28 -10.38 4.35
N PRO A 86 -13.79 -9.26 3.82
CA PRO A 86 -15.21 -9.14 3.45
C PRO A 86 -15.64 -10.25 2.48
N CYS A 87 -14.81 -10.57 1.49
CA CYS A 87 -15.04 -11.66 0.54
C CYS A 87 -14.96 -13.08 1.12
N TRP A 88 -14.46 -13.26 2.34
CA TRP A 88 -14.48 -14.56 3.03
C TRP A 88 -15.74 -14.76 3.87
N VAL A 89 -16.37 -13.65 4.28
CA VAL A 89 -17.57 -13.66 5.13
C VAL A 89 -18.83 -13.61 4.28
N ASN A 90 -18.86 -12.75 3.27
CA ASN A 90 -19.95 -12.66 2.31
C ASN A 90 -19.51 -13.28 0.98
N THR A 91 -20.00 -14.48 0.69
CA THR A 91 -19.70 -15.25 -0.53
C THR A 91 -20.67 -14.98 -1.68
N ASP A 92 -21.73 -14.20 -1.45
CA ASP A 92 -22.77 -13.92 -2.45
C ASP A 92 -22.29 -12.86 -3.47
N ILE A 93 -21.21 -12.14 -3.16
CA ILE A 93 -20.60 -11.17 -4.06
C ILE A 93 -19.69 -11.86 -5.08
N HIS A 94 -20.01 -11.70 -6.36
CA HIS A 94 -19.14 -12.15 -7.44
C HIS A 94 -17.85 -11.31 -7.51
N LEU A 95 -16.73 -11.92 -7.12
CA LEU A 95 -15.45 -11.22 -7.08
C LEU A 95 -14.88 -10.98 -8.48
N LEU A 96 -14.42 -9.75 -8.69
CA LEU A 96 -13.73 -9.32 -9.91
C LEU A 96 -12.24 -9.69 -9.93
N VAL A 97 -11.69 -10.16 -8.81
CA VAL A 97 -10.29 -10.60 -8.68
C VAL A 97 -10.23 -11.89 -7.88
N SER A 98 -9.12 -12.63 -8.01
CA SER A 98 -8.90 -13.83 -7.20
C SER A 98 -8.98 -13.50 -5.71
N SER A 99 -9.74 -14.31 -4.96
CA SER A 99 -9.86 -14.18 -3.51
C SER A 99 -8.47 -14.32 -2.87
N PRO A 100 -7.98 -13.31 -2.12
CA PRO A 100 -6.69 -13.41 -1.46
C PRO A 100 -6.72 -14.48 -0.37
N LYS A 101 -5.56 -15.08 -0.07
CA LYS A 101 -5.41 -16.18 0.89
C LYS A 101 -4.93 -15.74 2.28
N ASP A 102 -4.55 -14.47 2.43
CA ASP A 102 -4.01 -13.89 3.66
C ASP A 102 -5.01 -12.92 4.31
N TYR A 103 -4.78 -12.54 5.58
CA TYR A 103 -5.70 -11.68 6.34
C TYR A 103 -5.87 -10.26 5.77
N SER A 104 -6.99 -9.62 6.13
CA SER A 104 -7.42 -8.32 5.59
C SER A 104 -6.68 -7.13 6.19
N PHE A 105 -6.32 -7.18 7.47
CA PHE A 105 -5.81 -6.00 8.18
C PHE A 105 -4.30 -6.03 8.40
N PRO A 106 -3.56 -4.93 8.14
CA PRO A 106 -3.96 -3.76 7.36
C PRO A 106 -3.88 -4.05 5.84
N SER A 107 -4.41 -3.14 5.02
CA SER A 107 -4.29 -3.26 3.56
C SER A 107 -2.85 -3.01 3.09
N GLY A 108 -2.15 -4.07 2.69
CA GLY A 108 -0.77 -3.99 2.20
C GLY A 108 -0.61 -3.18 0.91
N HIS A 109 -1.60 -3.22 0.01
CA HIS A 109 -1.62 -2.39 -1.21
C HIS A 109 -1.67 -0.91 -0.86
N THR A 110 -2.55 -0.53 0.07
CA THR A 110 -2.68 0.84 0.54
C THR A 110 -1.41 1.29 1.27
N MET A 111 -0.93 0.49 2.22
CA MET A 111 0.21 0.85 3.06
C MET A 111 1.48 1.08 2.26
N SER A 112 1.82 0.17 1.33
CA SER A 112 2.99 0.32 0.47
C SER A 112 2.86 1.49 -0.52
N SER A 113 1.67 1.71 -1.09
CA SER A 113 1.44 2.81 -2.04
C SER A 113 1.50 4.18 -1.39
N PHE A 114 0.93 4.35 -0.19
CA PHE A 114 1.05 5.60 0.55
C PHE A 114 2.48 5.83 1.06
N ALA A 115 3.17 4.79 1.51
CA ALA A 115 4.59 4.92 1.90
C ALA A 115 5.45 5.41 0.73
N ALA A 116 5.33 4.79 -0.44
CA ALA A 116 6.12 5.17 -1.61
C ALA A 116 5.76 6.56 -2.13
N SER A 117 4.47 6.86 -2.27
CA SER A 117 4.01 8.16 -2.78
C SER A 117 4.38 9.34 -1.88
N VAL A 118 4.33 9.16 -0.54
CA VAL A 118 4.75 10.20 0.42
C VAL A 118 6.25 10.44 0.35
N VAL A 119 7.08 9.39 0.25
CA VAL A 119 8.53 9.56 0.03
C VAL A 119 8.78 10.36 -1.25
N LEU A 120 8.08 10.02 -2.35
CA LEU A 120 8.19 10.75 -3.62
C LEU A 120 7.74 12.20 -3.48
N PHE A 121 6.67 12.48 -2.73
CA PHE A 121 6.17 13.83 -2.46
C PHE A 121 7.14 14.69 -1.67
N LEU A 122 7.75 14.13 -0.64
CA LEU A 122 8.77 14.82 0.15
C LEU A 122 10.02 15.15 -0.67
N ARG A 123 10.30 14.39 -1.75
CA ARG A 123 11.46 14.62 -2.63
C ARG A 123 11.14 15.47 -3.86
N ASN A 124 9.96 15.33 -4.43
CA ASN A 124 9.49 16.10 -5.57
C ASN A 124 7.96 16.21 -5.52
N LYS A 125 7.45 17.38 -5.15
CA LYS A 125 6.01 17.61 -4.97
C LYS A 125 5.19 17.24 -6.20
N LYS A 126 5.64 17.58 -7.42
CA LYS A 126 4.89 17.29 -8.65
C LYS A 126 4.72 15.79 -8.87
N VAL A 127 5.83 15.04 -8.80
CA VAL A 127 5.82 13.57 -8.95
C VAL A 127 5.03 12.92 -7.81
N GLY A 128 5.20 13.41 -6.58
CA GLY A 128 4.51 12.88 -5.42
C GLY A 128 3.00 13.11 -5.44
N ILE A 129 2.50 14.24 -5.95
CA ILE A 129 1.06 14.45 -6.11
C ILE A 129 0.48 13.39 -7.04
N LEU A 130 1.12 13.13 -8.19
CA LEU A 130 0.68 12.08 -9.11
C LEU A 130 0.75 10.69 -8.44
N ALA A 131 1.80 10.41 -7.68
CA ALA A 131 1.93 9.16 -6.94
C ALA A 131 0.87 9.02 -5.83
N LEU A 132 0.49 10.11 -5.15
CA LEU A 132 -0.55 10.11 -4.11
C LEU A 132 -1.93 9.89 -4.71
N LEU A 133 -2.22 10.51 -5.86
CA LEU A 133 -3.45 10.23 -6.60
C LEU A 133 -3.52 8.76 -7.01
N LEU A 134 -2.42 8.21 -7.55
CA LEU A 134 -2.35 6.78 -7.87
C LEU A 134 -2.55 5.90 -6.61
N ALA A 135 -1.90 6.23 -5.50
CA ALA A 135 -2.04 5.50 -4.24
C ALA A 135 -3.49 5.53 -3.71
N ALA A 136 -4.16 6.68 -3.83
CA ALA A 136 -5.57 6.82 -3.48
C ALA A 136 -6.47 5.95 -4.38
N THR A 137 -6.22 5.92 -5.69
CA THR A 137 -6.98 5.05 -6.61
C THR A 137 -6.73 3.57 -6.33
N ILE A 138 -5.50 3.17 -6.04
CA ILE A 138 -5.17 1.79 -5.60
C ILE A 138 -5.89 1.45 -4.29
N ALA A 139 -5.92 2.38 -3.34
CA ALA A 139 -6.60 2.16 -2.06
C ALA A 139 -8.11 2.01 -2.26
N PHE A 140 -8.72 2.87 -3.07
CA PHE A 140 -10.13 2.79 -3.41
C PHE A 140 -10.47 1.49 -4.15
N SER A 141 -9.62 1.04 -5.08
CA SER A 141 -9.84 -0.22 -5.79
C SER A 141 -9.92 -1.42 -4.85
N ARG A 142 -9.29 -1.39 -3.66
CA ARG A 142 -9.39 -2.48 -2.67
C ARG A 142 -10.77 -2.58 -2.03
N LEU A 143 -11.46 -1.45 -1.87
CA LEU A 143 -12.84 -1.38 -1.38
C LEU A 143 -13.81 -1.80 -2.50
N TYR A 144 -13.59 -1.25 -3.69
CA TYR A 144 -14.38 -1.58 -4.88
C TYR A 144 -14.36 -3.06 -5.23
N LEU A 145 -13.19 -3.70 -5.13
CA LEU A 145 -13.03 -5.13 -5.40
C LEU A 145 -13.43 -6.02 -4.21
N TYR A 146 -14.00 -5.45 -3.16
CA TYR A 146 -14.58 -6.17 -2.01
C TYR A 146 -13.57 -7.09 -1.29
N VAL A 147 -12.30 -6.67 -1.21
CA VAL A 147 -11.21 -7.48 -0.63
C VAL A 147 -10.64 -6.90 0.67
N HIS A 148 -10.99 -5.66 1.00
CA HIS A 148 -10.61 -4.99 2.25
C HIS A 148 -11.75 -4.14 2.79
N TYR A 149 -11.78 -3.96 4.09
CA TYR A 149 -12.67 -3.02 4.75
C TYR A 149 -12.13 -1.57 4.70
N PRO A 150 -12.99 -0.55 4.74
CA PRO A 150 -12.59 0.85 4.86
C PRO A 150 -11.60 1.11 5.99
N SER A 151 -11.80 0.49 7.16
CA SER A 151 -10.86 0.59 8.28
C SER A 151 -9.48 -0.05 8.00
N ASP A 152 -9.40 -1.14 7.23
CA ASP A 152 -8.11 -1.73 6.81
C ASP A 152 -7.32 -0.76 5.91
N VAL A 153 -8.05 -0.03 5.05
CA VAL A 153 -7.50 0.98 4.14
C VAL A 153 -7.09 2.23 4.91
N ALA A 154 -7.91 2.72 5.83
CA ALA A 154 -7.61 3.89 6.64
C ALA A 154 -6.34 3.68 7.49
N VAL A 155 -6.24 2.53 8.17
CA VAL A 155 -5.03 2.21 8.94
C VAL A 155 -3.83 1.98 8.02
N GLY A 156 -4.02 1.30 6.89
CA GLY A 156 -2.97 1.13 5.88
C GLY A 156 -2.39 2.48 5.42
N LEU A 157 -3.25 3.47 5.16
CA LEU A 157 -2.84 4.82 4.78
C LEU A 157 -2.00 5.48 5.88
N VAL A 158 -2.48 5.47 7.13
CA VAL A 158 -1.78 6.09 8.27
C VAL A 158 -0.41 5.44 8.49
N LEU A 159 -0.36 4.11 8.50
CA LEU A 159 0.89 3.38 8.67
C LEU A 159 1.85 3.59 7.50
N GLY A 160 1.34 3.70 6.27
CA GLY A 160 2.16 4.00 5.09
C GLY A 160 2.82 5.38 5.19
N ILE A 161 2.04 6.40 5.57
CA ILE A 161 2.57 7.75 5.83
C ILE A 161 3.63 7.71 6.93
N ALA A 162 3.36 7.02 8.05
CA ALA A 162 4.31 6.89 9.15
C ALA A 162 5.62 6.21 8.70
N ALA A 163 5.52 5.12 7.93
CA ALA A 163 6.68 4.41 7.38
C ALA A 163 7.55 5.30 6.48
N ALA A 164 6.93 6.16 5.66
CA ALA A 164 7.65 7.14 4.85
C ALA A 164 8.46 8.11 5.72
N TYR A 165 7.85 8.73 6.73
CA TYR A 165 8.54 9.66 7.62
C TYR A 165 9.65 8.99 8.43
N LEU A 166 9.41 7.78 8.95
CA LEU A 166 10.42 7.01 9.67
C LEU A 166 11.61 6.68 8.76
N SER A 167 11.35 6.27 7.52
CA SER A 167 12.43 5.98 6.57
C SER A 167 13.23 7.22 6.19
N VAL A 168 12.57 8.36 5.97
CA VAL A 168 13.25 9.63 5.68
C VAL A 168 14.14 10.04 6.85
N LYS A 169 13.66 9.94 8.10
CA LYS A 169 14.47 10.20 9.31
C LYS A 169 15.63 9.21 9.45
N GLY A 170 15.44 7.96 9.05
CA GLY A 170 16.46 6.91 9.07
C GLY A 170 17.51 7.01 7.97
N LEU A 171 17.39 7.95 7.03
CA LEU A 171 18.30 8.07 5.88
C LEU A 171 19.79 8.08 6.24
N PRO A 172 20.27 8.84 7.24
CA PRO A 172 21.70 8.88 7.55
C PRO A 172 22.28 7.50 7.92
N ILE A 173 21.47 6.68 8.60
CA ILE A 173 21.83 5.31 8.96
C ILE A 173 21.88 4.44 7.70
N MET A 174 20.86 4.54 6.84
CA MET A 174 20.81 3.79 5.58
C MET A 174 21.96 4.15 4.64
N GLU A 175 22.32 5.43 4.52
CA GLU A 175 23.49 5.88 3.74
C GLU A 175 24.80 5.33 4.30
N LYS A 176 24.98 5.34 5.62
CA LYS A 176 26.17 4.77 6.27
C LYS A 176 26.31 3.27 5.98
N ILE A 177 25.21 2.52 6.09
CA ILE A 177 25.17 1.09 5.78
C ILE A 177 25.44 0.84 4.30
N PHE A 178 24.76 1.58 3.41
CA PHE A 178 24.92 1.44 1.97
C PHE A 178 26.36 1.72 1.52
N ASN A 179 26.96 2.81 2.01
CA ASN A 179 28.34 3.17 1.68
C ASN A 179 29.34 2.14 2.21
N LYS A 180 29.08 1.53 3.37
CA LYS A 180 29.89 0.42 3.88
C LYS A 180 29.85 -0.77 2.93
N ILE A 181 28.65 -1.18 2.49
CA ILE A 181 28.45 -2.33 1.58
C ILE A 181 29.08 -2.08 0.20
N VAL A 182 28.96 -0.86 -0.33
CA VAL A 182 29.49 -0.52 -1.66
C VAL A 182 31.01 -0.34 -1.65
N ARG A 183 31.60 0.23 -0.58
CA ARG A 183 33.06 0.38 -0.45
C ARG A 183 33.79 -0.92 -0.11
N THR A 184 33.11 -1.95 0.39
CA THR A 184 33.71 -3.27 0.65
C THR A 184 33.78 -4.17 -0.59
N ARG A 185 33.49 -3.63 -1.79
CA ARG A 185 33.74 -4.37 -3.04
C ARG A 185 35.18 -4.06 -3.49
N PRO A 186 36.06 -5.07 -3.60
CA PRO A 186 37.44 -4.90 -4.06
C PRO A 186 37.49 -4.34 -5.48
#